data_AF-A0A5N5DSH7-F1
#
_entry.id   AF-A0A5N5DSH7-F1
#
_cell.length_a   1.000
_cell.length_b   1.000
_cell.length_c   1.000
_cell.angle_alpha   90.00
_cell.angle_beta   90.00
_cell.angle_gamma   90.00
#
_symmetry.space_group_name_H-M   'P 1'
#
loop_
_entity.id
_entity.type
_entity.pdbx_description
1 polymer ?
#
loop_
_entity_poly.entity_id
_entity_poly.type
_entity_poly.pdbx_seq_one_letter_code
_entity_poly.pdbx_strand_id
1 'polypeptide(L)'
;MASFVTAADICWGTSKKTNRRCANKAKVAQPGYLPTCHQHRDQLLRPGTCQYLVDVRTGARCKRRFIYDPPPPYFELCPEHVNTPQGPCYFLKLPVELRMEIYKYFLQPGAVVSNRPNAIPPEKLRDYLPLLFVNKQIASEARDHLYACTTFHIEVGQLGATIRNRYLYRPRGAEESSHNDPDRDITKALDIRQQLDFSRVKNFNLEVIVVNSSGLDGWSEEVEMYDLRDSISAILPYLARAQNLHKLTVRVVCARFDRWSPAKALANFKLITQPLMSLRNITRPSLEPPYKGEPFYTCWGTSPAKFATRSISNSSTTTTTTTSYSAPCDLSPAAMAAPLPPSWTCDLTSTLIPAQQHPIHTDFLAYKSAFETLTTSSEPIPPKPPVARMFSAFKRVYLECASLLLSNTSITTNPAETLPCGAANYLHRARVARENADLDAFVAARNGFVRRWNAHMEQRYRELARVNGLVMDMFDADAVEVGAWDPRFAFLGAAGGLGGMSGQPPLSLPLPPPQLLQQRQRQLVSPPAENVTIGLCSPSLDMAGCGDSGGQVAAAEPHGGPWVEGWDWSGYPGGGGGADGDRTALDCDTDMALALKEEEGTGYDEGSMFGCGSR
;
A
#
# COMPACT_ATOMS: atom_id res chain seq x y z
N MET A 1 21.37 70.52 -15.54
CA MET A 1 21.50 69.22 -14.83
C MET A 1 22.52 69.40 -13.72
N ALA A 2 22.06 69.54 -12.48
CA ALA A 2 22.95 69.68 -11.33
C ALA A 2 23.64 68.33 -11.06
N SER A 3 24.96 68.29 -11.29
CA SER A 3 25.82 67.19 -10.90
C SER A 3 25.84 67.11 -9.37
N PHE A 4 25.04 66.23 -8.79
CA PHE A 4 25.19 65.86 -7.38
C PHE A 4 26.61 65.34 -7.19
N VAL A 5 27.45 66.14 -6.50
CA VAL A 5 28.78 65.71 -6.05
C VAL A 5 28.52 64.67 -4.97
N THR A 6 28.46 63.41 -5.38
CA THR A 6 28.44 62.27 -4.45
C THR A 6 29.68 62.35 -3.57
N ALA A 7 29.51 62.12 -2.26
CA ALA A 7 30.62 62.04 -1.31
C ALA A 7 31.77 61.22 -1.92
N ALA A 8 33.01 61.71 -1.80
CA ALA A 8 34.17 61.04 -2.39
C ALA A 8 34.24 59.58 -1.93
N ASP A 9 33.95 58.65 -2.84
CA ASP A 9 33.91 57.22 -2.55
C ASP A 9 35.28 56.77 -1.99
N ILE A 10 35.26 55.92 -0.97
CA ILE A 10 36.46 55.28 -0.41
C ILE A 10 37.01 54.30 -1.46
N CYS A 11 38.34 54.26 -1.61
CA CYS A 11 39.01 53.35 -2.54
C CYS A 11 38.59 51.89 -2.35
N TRP A 12 38.18 51.25 -3.45
CA TRP A 12 37.82 49.83 -3.46
C TRP A 12 39.00 48.86 -3.54
N GLY A 13 40.21 49.36 -3.81
CA GLY A 13 41.40 48.54 -3.88
C GLY A 13 41.86 47.98 -2.53
N THR A 14 42.55 46.85 -2.55
CA THR A 14 43.18 46.21 -1.39
C THR A 14 44.69 46.39 -1.41
N SER A 15 45.31 46.61 -0.24
CA SER A 15 46.76 46.71 -0.15
C SER A 15 47.42 45.37 -0.48
N LYS A 16 48.34 45.33 -1.45
CA LYS A 16 49.09 44.11 -1.82
C LYS A 16 49.87 43.50 -0.65
N LYS A 17 50.30 44.31 0.33
CA LYS A 17 51.10 43.86 1.48
C LYS A 17 50.27 43.29 2.62
N THR A 18 49.07 43.83 2.85
CA THR A 18 48.26 43.52 4.05
C THR A 18 46.92 42.87 3.72
N ASN A 19 46.56 42.81 2.43
CA ASN A 19 45.25 42.39 1.94
C ASN A 19 44.05 43.13 2.58
N ARG A 20 44.28 44.29 3.21
CA ARG A 20 43.23 45.12 3.80
C ARG A 20 42.72 46.15 2.79
N ARG A 21 41.44 46.51 2.90
CA ARG A 21 40.82 47.57 2.09
C ARG A 21 41.54 48.91 2.29
N CYS A 22 41.77 49.63 1.21
CA CYS A 22 42.42 50.93 1.24
C CYS A 22 41.51 52.00 1.87
N ALA A 23 42.04 52.79 2.80
CA ALA A 23 41.32 53.91 3.42
C ALA A 23 41.41 55.23 2.64
N ASN A 24 42.19 55.28 1.55
CA ASN A 24 42.40 56.50 0.78
C ASN A 24 41.15 56.89 0.00
N LYS A 25 40.95 58.20 -0.22
CA LYS A 25 39.91 58.73 -1.11
C LYS A 25 40.15 58.25 -2.54
N ALA A 26 39.10 57.74 -3.19
CA ALA A 26 39.18 57.38 -4.59
C ALA A 26 39.14 58.62 -5.48
N LYS A 27 39.70 58.48 -6.69
CA LYS A 27 39.46 59.44 -7.78
C LYS A 27 38.40 58.85 -8.72
N VAL A 28 37.78 59.71 -9.53
CA VAL A 28 36.75 59.33 -10.51
C VAL A 28 37.21 58.10 -11.30
N ALA A 29 36.41 57.04 -11.26
CA ALA A 29 36.73 55.77 -11.91
C ALA A 29 36.65 55.91 -13.44
N GLN A 30 37.43 55.10 -14.16
CA GLN A 30 37.15 54.88 -15.59
C GLN A 30 35.77 54.21 -15.74
N PRO A 31 34.98 54.55 -16.78
CA PRO A 31 33.70 53.90 -17.04
C PRO A 31 33.84 52.37 -17.03
N GLY A 32 33.02 51.68 -16.24
CA GLY A 32 33.05 50.22 -16.10
C GLY A 32 33.87 49.66 -14.93
N TYR A 33 34.50 50.50 -14.10
CA TYR A 33 35.33 50.08 -12.95
C TYR A 33 34.88 50.72 -11.63
N LEU A 34 35.18 50.05 -10.50
CA LEU A 34 34.99 50.59 -9.16
C LEU A 34 36.02 51.71 -8.89
N PRO A 35 35.65 52.74 -8.10
CA PRO A 35 36.54 53.85 -7.83
C PRO A 35 37.73 53.40 -6.96
N THR A 36 38.94 53.62 -7.45
CA THR A 36 40.21 53.33 -6.76
C THR A 36 41.04 54.60 -6.58
N CYS A 37 41.93 54.60 -5.58
CA CYS A 37 42.92 55.68 -5.42
C CYS A 37 44.07 55.46 -6.41
N HIS A 38 44.94 56.46 -6.54
CA HIS A 38 46.08 56.39 -7.46
C HIS A 38 46.98 55.16 -7.22
N GLN A 39 47.13 54.72 -5.96
CA GLN A 39 47.97 53.56 -5.60
C GLN A 39 47.38 52.20 -6.02
N HIS A 40 46.08 52.15 -6.31
CA HIS A 40 45.36 50.92 -6.67
C HIS A 40 44.68 51.02 -8.04
N ARG A 41 45.18 51.92 -8.91
CA ARG A 41 44.63 52.12 -10.26
C ARG A 41 44.81 50.88 -11.14
N ASP A 42 45.80 50.06 -10.82
CA ASP A 42 46.16 48.81 -11.51
C ASP A 42 45.19 47.65 -11.23
N GLN A 43 44.39 47.70 -10.16
CA GLN A 43 43.52 46.58 -9.77
C GLN A 43 42.28 46.41 -10.65
N LEU A 44 41.90 47.42 -11.44
CA LEU A 44 40.84 47.38 -12.47
C LEU A 44 39.60 46.53 -12.06
N LEU A 45 39.09 46.78 -10.85
CA LEU A 45 38.00 46.01 -10.25
C LEU A 45 36.66 46.35 -10.94
N ARG A 46 35.94 45.36 -11.45
CA ARG A 46 34.61 45.59 -12.05
C ARG A 46 33.53 45.67 -10.97
N PRO A 47 32.58 46.61 -11.06
CA PRO A 47 31.46 46.68 -10.13
C PRO A 47 30.39 45.64 -10.50
N GLY A 48 30.03 44.79 -9.55
CA GLY A 48 28.75 44.08 -9.54
C GLY A 48 27.73 44.83 -8.69
N THR A 49 26.44 44.73 -9.02
CA THR A 49 25.35 45.27 -8.19
C THR A 49 24.52 44.12 -7.66
N CYS A 50 24.37 44.02 -6.33
CA CYS A 50 23.60 42.95 -5.73
C CYS A 50 22.12 43.02 -6.14
N GLN A 51 21.64 41.99 -6.83
CA GLN A 51 20.25 41.84 -7.26
C GLN A 51 19.36 41.12 -6.24
N TYR A 52 19.89 40.74 -5.07
CA TYR A 52 19.11 40.12 -4.00
C TYR A 52 17.88 40.96 -3.66
N LEU A 53 16.69 40.35 -3.63
CA LEU A 53 15.45 40.99 -3.21
C LEU A 53 15.43 41.05 -1.69
N VAL A 54 15.68 42.24 -1.14
CA VAL A 54 15.64 42.48 0.31
C VAL A 54 14.21 42.45 0.81
N ASP A 55 13.27 42.88 -0.03
CA ASP A 55 11.84 42.82 0.24
C ASP A 55 11.10 42.35 -1.02
N VAL A 56 10.45 41.20 -0.90
CA VAL A 56 9.71 40.54 -1.98
C VAL A 56 8.44 41.31 -2.34
N ARG A 57 7.79 41.96 -1.35
CA ARG A 57 6.52 42.69 -1.57
C ARG A 57 6.73 44.00 -2.32
N THR A 58 7.79 44.73 -1.98
CA THR A 58 8.11 46.00 -2.64
C THR A 58 9.00 45.83 -3.87
N GLY A 59 9.56 44.64 -4.08
CA GLY A 59 10.55 44.38 -5.14
C GLY A 59 11.89 45.09 -4.89
N ALA A 60 12.15 45.56 -3.67
CA ALA A 60 13.35 46.30 -3.34
C ALA A 60 14.59 45.39 -3.40
N ARG A 61 15.56 45.77 -4.24
CA ARG A 61 16.84 45.06 -4.38
C ARG A 61 17.90 45.66 -3.46
N CYS A 62 18.83 44.82 -3.00
CA CYS A 62 19.95 45.22 -2.13
C CYS A 62 20.77 46.35 -2.74
N LYS A 63 21.01 46.33 -4.06
CA LYS A 63 21.78 47.32 -4.82
C LYS A 63 23.20 47.59 -4.29
N ARG A 64 23.67 46.85 -3.29
CA ARG A 64 25.02 46.99 -2.75
C ARG A 64 26.02 46.63 -3.83
N ARG A 65 26.97 47.53 -4.08
CA ARG A 65 28.07 47.29 -5.02
C ARG A 65 29.04 46.29 -4.40
N PHE A 66 29.57 45.40 -5.22
CA PHE A 66 30.60 44.46 -4.82
C PHE A 66 31.63 44.32 -5.94
N ILE A 67 32.77 43.72 -5.63
CA ILE A 67 33.81 43.43 -6.62
C ILE A 67 33.34 42.23 -7.43
N TYR A 68 33.09 42.44 -8.72
CA TYR A 68 32.72 41.39 -9.66
C TYR A 68 33.98 40.85 -10.32
N ASP A 69 34.31 39.60 -10.02
CA ASP A 69 35.44 38.87 -10.58
C ASP A 69 34.87 37.74 -11.48
N PRO A 70 35.01 37.77 -12.82
CA PRO A 70 34.48 36.72 -13.70
C PRO A 70 35.43 35.50 -13.76
N PRO A 71 35.05 34.21 -14.05
CA PRO A 71 33.76 33.59 -14.47
C PRO A 71 33.37 32.30 -13.64
N PRO A 72 32.36 31.43 -13.98
CA PRO A 72 31.29 31.49 -14.97
C PRO A 72 29.97 31.91 -14.26
N PRO A 73 28.80 31.88 -14.92
CA PRO A 73 27.99 33.07 -15.09
C PRO A 73 26.94 33.17 -13.95
N TYR A 74 26.15 34.23 -13.93
CA TYR A 74 24.85 34.32 -13.26
C TYR A 74 24.75 34.82 -11.80
N PHE A 75 25.82 34.96 -11.01
CA PHE A 75 25.64 35.45 -9.63
C PHE A 75 25.95 36.95 -9.47
N GLU A 76 24.90 37.76 -9.59
CA GLU A 76 24.91 39.18 -9.24
C GLU A 76 24.57 39.40 -7.76
N LEU A 77 25.29 38.76 -6.83
CA LEU A 77 25.03 38.83 -5.39
C LEU A 77 26.29 39.30 -4.64
N CYS A 78 26.13 40.17 -3.64
CA CYS A 78 27.24 40.56 -2.78
C CYS A 78 27.60 39.43 -1.77
N PRO A 79 28.79 39.47 -1.12
CA PRO A 79 29.20 38.44 -0.17
C PRO A 79 28.24 38.21 1.01
N GLU A 80 27.48 39.22 1.40
CA GLU A 80 26.45 39.08 2.44
C GLU A 80 25.24 38.28 1.97
N HIS A 81 24.95 38.30 0.66
CA HIS A 81 23.76 37.65 0.07
C HIS A 81 24.05 36.40 -0.76
N VAL A 82 25.33 36.07 -0.99
CA VAL A 82 25.73 34.93 -1.83
C VAL A 82 25.23 33.59 -1.29
N ASN A 83 25.10 33.48 0.04
CA ASN A 83 24.64 32.26 0.73
C ASN A 83 23.23 32.39 1.29
N THR A 84 22.47 33.42 0.91
CA THR A 84 21.13 33.63 1.49
C THR A 84 20.12 32.71 0.82
N PRO A 85 19.34 31.92 1.59
CA PRO A 85 18.40 30.93 1.04
C PRO A 85 17.24 31.56 0.25
N GLN A 86 16.99 32.86 0.40
CA GLN A 86 15.95 33.60 -0.33
C GLN A 86 16.47 34.21 -1.64
N GLY A 87 17.70 33.92 -2.06
CA GLY A 87 18.21 34.32 -3.36
C GLY A 87 17.34 33.76 -4.51
N PRO A 88 17.32 34.42 -5.69
CA PRO A 88 16.54 33.92 -6.82
C PRO A 88 17.00 32.51 -7.21
N CYS A 89 16.08 31.54 -7.17
CA CYS A 89 16.36 30.19 -7.65
C CYS A 89 16.44 30.20 -9.18
N TYR A 90 17.64 30.37 -9.73
CA TYR A 90 17.86 30.38 -11.18
C TYR A 90 17.45 29.07 -11.86
N PHE A 91 17.47 27.96 -11.11
CA PHE A 91 16.98 26.68 -11.59
C PHE A 91 15.50 26.76 -12.03
N LEU A 92 14.64 27.41 -11.24
CA LEU A 92 13.22 27.60 -11.59
C LEU A 92 12.99 28.61 -12.73
N LYS A 93 13.99 29.39 -13.13
CA LYS A 93 13.92 30.25 -14.32
C LYS A 93 14.18 29.50 -15.63
N LEU A 94 14.79 28.31 -15.56
CA LEU A 94 14.96 27.46 -16.74
C LEU A 94 13.58 26.95 -17.20
N PRO A 95 13.33 26.77 -18.50
CA PRO A 95 12.17 26.01 -18.98
C PRO A 95 12.10 24.60 -18.34
N VAL A 96 10.89 24.07 -18.17
CA VAL A 96 10.67 22.77 -17.52
C VAL A 96 11.43 21.64 -18.23
N GLU A 97 11.58 21.72 -19.54
CA GLU A 97 12.29 20.75 -20.36
C GLU A 97 13.77 20.66 -19.98
N LEU A 98 14.42 21.81 -19.78
CA LEU A 98 15.81 21.85 -19.33
C LEU A 98 15.95 21.38 -17.89
N ARG A 99 14.98 21.66 -17.02
CA ARG A 99 14.97 21.10 -15.65
C ARG A 99 14.83 19.58 -15.68
N MET A 100 13.97 19.04 -16.54
CA MET A 100 13.83 17.59 -16.77
C MET A 100 15.13 16.95 -17.28
N GLU A 101 15.83 17.59 -18.23
CA GLU A 101 17.14 17.11 -18.65
C GLU A 101 18.15 17.11 -17.50
N ILE A 102 18.17 18.18 -16.69
CA ILE A 102 19.00 18.24 -15.50
C ILE A 102 18.65 17.11 -14.52
N TYR A 103 17.37 16.83 -14.29
CA TYR A 103 16.94 15.71 -13.46
C TYR A 103 17.39 14.36 -14.02
N LYS A 104 17.42 14.14 -15.34
CA LYS A 104 17.94 12.89 -15.93
C LYS A 104 19.41 12.64 -15.57
N TYR A 105 20.22 13.69 -15.48
CA TYR A 105 21.62 13.57 -15.07
C TYR A 105 21.76 13.24 -13.59
N PHE A 106 20.93 13.85 -12.72
CA PHE A 106 21.01 13.67 -11.27
C PHE A 106 20.30 12.41 -10.77
N LEU A 107 19.09 12.15 -11.27
CA LEU A 107 18.19 11.07 -10.88
C LEU A 107 18.24 9.95 -11.91
N GLN A 108 19.41 9.28 -11.99
CA GLN A 108 19.63 8.27 -13.01
C GLN A 108 18.52 7.20 -13.03
N PRO A 109 17.96 6.88 -14.21
CA PRO A 109 17.00 5.79 -14.37
C PRO A 109 17.60 4.48 -13.83
N GLY A 110 16.79 3.72 -13.08
CA GLY A 110 17.28 2.46 -12.52
C GLY A 110 18.09 2.61 -11.22
N ALA A 111 18.01 3.75 -10.53
CA ALA A 111 18.31 3.83 -9.09
C ALA A 111 17.30 2.97 -8.33
N VAL A 112 17.51 1.67 -8.42
CA VAL A 112 16.67 0.71 -7.74
C VAL A 112 17.28 0.50 -6.38
N VAL A 113 16.50 0.86 -5.37
CA VAL A 113 16.78 0.42 -4.01
C VAL A 113 16.58 -1.10 -3.99
N SER A 114 17.65 -1.81 -4.28
CA SER A 114 17.71 -3.26 -4.20
C SER A 114 17.71 -3.63 -2.73
N ASN A 115 16.99 -4.68 -2.37
CA ASN A 115 16.96 -5.19 -1.00
C ASN A 115 18.09 -6.21 -0.74
N ARG A 116 19.08 -6.30 -1.63
CA ARG A 116 20.23 -7.17 -1.38
C ARG A 116 21.03 -6.55 -0.22
N PRO A 117 21.32 -7.31 0.85
CA PRO A 117 22.15 -6.82 1.96
C PRO A 117 23.57 -6.40 1.53
N ASN A 118 23.98 -6.77 0.30
CA ASN A 118 25.27 -6.43 -0.29
C ASN A 118 25.17 -5.54 -1.55
N ALA A 119 23.96 -5.11 -1.98
CA ALA A 119 23.85 -4.11 -3.04
C ALA A 119 24.05 -2.73 -2.43
N ILE A 120 24.68 -1.84 -3.21
CA ILE A 120 24.98 -0.43 -2.89
C ILE A 120 23.92 0.13 -1.94
N PRO A 121 24.30 0.58 -0.74
CA PRO A 121 23.34 0.99 0.27
C PRO A 121 22.39 2.06 -0.30
N PRO A 122 21.14 2.15 0.20
CA PRO A 122 20.15 3.16 -0.21
C PRO A 122 20.61 4.62 0.03
N GLU A 123 21.87 4.83 0.41
CA GLU A 123 22.58 6.10 0.53
C GLU A 123 22.41 6.99 -0.70
N LYS A 124 22.45 6.45 -1.93
CA LYS A 124 22.26 7.30 -3.12
C LYS A 124 20.88 7.97 -3.19
N LEU A 125 19.80 7.29 -2.76
CA LEU A 125 18.49 7.94 -2.74
C LEU A 125 18.39 9.00 -1.63
N ARG A 126 19.09 8.77 -0.50
CA ARG A 126 19.22 9.78 0.57
C ARG A 126 19.93 11.03 0.09
N ASP A 127 20.91 10.89 -0.80
CA ASP A 127 21.62 12.03 -1.40
C ASP A 127 20.69 12.94 -2.23
N TYR A 128 19.58 12.39 -2.73
CA TYR A 128 18.57 13.14 -3.48
C TYR A 128 17.39 13.64 -2.63
N LEU A 129 17.24 13.17 -1.38
CA LEU A 129 16.18 13.65 -0.49
C LEU A 129 16.23 15.17 -0.28
N PRO A 130 17.40 15.84 -0.14
CA PRO A 130 17.46 17.29 -0.06
C PRO A 130 16.74 17.99 -1.20
N LEU A 131 16.80 17.48 -2.45
CA LEU A 131 16.10 18.05 -3.61
C LEU A 131 14.58 18.09 -3.41
N LEU A 132 14.02 17.11 -2.69
CA LEU A 132 12.59 17.03 -2.40
C LEU A 132 12.14 18.04 -1.33
N PHE A 133 13.08 18.68 -0.64
CA PHE A 133 12.80 19.66 0.41
C PHE A 133 13.16 21.10 0.03
N VAL A 134 13.83 21.34 -1.11
CA VAL A 134 14.24 22.69 -1.53
C VAL A 134 13.04 23.57 -1.86
N ASN A 135 12.13 23.08 -2.71
CA ASN A 135 10.99 23.85 -3.21
C ASN A 135 9.88 22.90 -3.69
N LYS A 136 8.60 23.23 -3.48
CA LYS A 136 7.46 22.37 -3.84
C LYS A 136 7.41 22.01 -5.33
N GLN A 137 7.71 22.97 -6.21
CA GLN A 137 7.75 22.74 -7.65
C GLN A 137 8.92 21.83 -8.03
N ILE A 138 10.13 22.13 -7.55
CA ILE A 138 11.32 21.28 -7.76
C ILE A 138 11.06 19.87 -7.25
N ALA A 139 10.45 19.74 -6.08
CA ALA A 139 10.11 18.45 -5.47
C ALA A 139 9.07 17.68 -6.29
N SER A 140 8.02 18.34 -6.80
CA SER A 140 7.03 17.67 -7.64
C SER A 140 7.65 17.22 -8.95
N GLU A 141 8.37 18.10 -9.64
CA GLU A 141 9.02 17.81 -10.92
C GLU A 141 10.07 16.68 -10.80
N ALA A 142 10.89 16.72 -9.75
CA ALA A 142 11.85 15.66 -9.44
C ALA A 142 11.16 14.32 -9.13
N ARG A 143 10.04 14.34 -8.39
CA ARG A 143 9.23 13.14 -8.14
C ARG A 143 8.64 12.61 -9.44
N ASP A 144 8.04 13.46 -10.26
CA ASP A 144 7.44 13.05 -11.54
C ASP A 144 8.48 12.36 -12.42
N HIS A 145 9.69 12.94 -12.51
CA HIS A 145 10.79 12.32 -13.21
C HIS A 145 11.21 10.97 -12.60
N LEU A 146 11.41 10.93 -11.27
CA LEU A 146 11.82 9.71 -10.56
C LEU A 146 10.82 8.57 -10.77
N TYR A 147 9.52 8.83 -10.63
CA TYR A 147 8.45 7.85 -10.81
C TYR A 147 8.28 7.43 -12.28
N ALA A 148 8.53 8.35 -13.23
CA ALA A 148 8.48 8.05 -14.65
C ALA A 148 9.64 7.18 -15.14
N CYS A 149 10.83 7.32 -14.53
CA CYS A 149 12.03 6.57 -14.91
C CYS A 149 12.28 5.32 -14.06
N THR A 150 11.62 5.19 -12.91
CA THR A 150 11.71 4.00 -12.05
C THR A 150 10.76 2.92 -12.53
N THR A 151 11.24 1.68 -12.55
CA THR A 151 10.39 0.49 -12.68
C THR A 151 10.18 -0.13 -11.31
N PHE A 152 8.92 -0.20 -10.88
CA PHE A 152 8.53 -0.76 -9.59
C PHE A 152 8.27 -2.25 -9.74
N HIS A 153 8.93 -3.05 -8.91
CA HIS A 153 8.77 -4.51 -8.91
C HIS A 153 7.76 -4.91 -7.83
N ILE A 154 6.69 -5.56 -8.24
CA ILE A 154 5.66 -6.13 -7.37
C ILE A 154 5.80 -7.63 -7.41
N GLU A 155 5.97 -8.22 -6.23
CA GLU A 155 6.06 -9.66 -6.03
C GLU A 155 4.74 -10.15 -5.43
N VAL A 156 4.08 -11.08 -6.09
CA VAL A 156 2.84 -11.71 -5.60
C VAL A 156 3.12 -13.17 -5.33
N GLY A 157 2.87 -13.64 -4.11
CA GLY A 157 3.01 -15.03 -3.73
C GLY A 157 2.02 -15.43 -2.64
N GLN A 158 2.27 -16.56 -1.99
CA GLN A 158 1.37 -17.13 -0.96
C GLN A 158 1.04 -16.15 0.18
N LEU A 159 1.99 -15.29 0.56
CA LEU A 159 1.83 -14.34 1.67
C LEU A 159 1.33 -12.96 1.22
N GLY A 160 0.96 -12.83 -0.07
CA GLY A 160 0.38 -11.62 -0.62
C GLY A 160 1.22 -10.93 -1.66
N ALA A 161 1.00 -9.63 -1.80
CA ALA A 161 1.70 -8.77 -2.72
C ALA A 161 2.61 -7.82 -1.98
N THR A 162 3.87 -7.74 -2.40
CA THR A 162 4.87 -6.88 -1.78
C THR A 162 5.66 -6.08 -2.82
N ILE A 163 6.22 -4.96 -2.39
CA ILE A 163 7.22 -4.18 -3.13
C ILE A 163 8.42 -4.06 -2.19
N ARG A 164 9.53 -4.73 -2.50
CA ARG A 164 10.75 -4.74 -1.67
C ARG A 164 10.47 -5.14 -0.21
N ASN A 165 9.76 -6.27 -0.02
CA ASN A 165 9.34 -6.79 1.29
C ASN A 165 8.40 -5.87 2.09
N ARG A 166 7.84 -4.82 1.47
CA ARG A 166 6.77 -4.00 2.06
C ARG A 166 5.43 -4.44 1.51
N TYR A 167 4.46 -4.67 2.38
CA TYR A 167 3.17 -5.20 1.96
C TYR A 167 2.37 -4.14 1.21
N LEU A 168 1.99 -4.51 -0.02
CA LEU A 168 0.93 -3.85 -0.77
C LEU A 168 -0.42 -4.48 -0.43
N TYR A 169 -0.43 -5.80 -0.30
CA TYR A 169 -1.58 -6.59 0.10
C TYR A 169 -1.13 -7.80 0.91
N ARG A 170 -1.84 -8.08 2.00
CA ARG A 170 -1.65 -9.30 2.80
C ARG A 170 -2.99 -10.06 2.82
N PRO A 171 -3.06 -11.29 2.28
CA PRO A 171 -4.20 -12.15 2.43
C PRO A 171 -4.51 -12.30 3.91
N ARG A 172 -5.79 -12.20 4.27
CA ARG A 172 -6.23 -12.60 5.61
C ARG A 172 -6.71 -14.03 5.51
N GLY A 173 -5.93 -14.97 6.05
CA GLY A 173 -6.41 -16.33 6.26
C GLY A 173 -7.54 -16.33 7.29
N ALA A 174 -8.49 -17.25 7.16
CA ALA A 174 -9.49 -17.47 8.22
C ALA A 174 -8.85 -18.04 9.50
N GLU A 175 -7.69 -18.69 9.36
CA GLU A 175 -6.95 -19.33 10.46
C GLU A 175 -6.00 -18.37 11.19
N GLU A 176 -5.66 -17.23 10.59
CA GLU A 176 -4.85 -16.19 11.24
C GLU A 176 -5.74 -15.37 12.16
N SER A 177 -5.95 -15.89 13.38
CA SER A 177 -6.61 -15.18 14.47
C SER A 177 -5.91 -13.84 14.71
N SER A 178 -6.63 -12.75 14.46
CA SER A 178 -6.14 -11.36 14.51
C SER A 178 -5.71 -10.87 15.89
N HIS A 179 -5.87 -11.70 16.94
CA HIS A 179 -5.68 -11.25 18.32
C HIS A 179 -4.25 -11.41 18.86
N ASN A 180 -3.40 -12.22 18.23
CA ASN A 180 -2.06 -12.51 18.75
C ASN A 180 -0.92 -12.27 17.75
N ASP A 181 -1.13 -11.49 16.68
CA ASP A 181 -0.03 -11.09 15.82
C ASP A 181 0.56 -9.75 16.31
N PRO A 182 1.62 -9.75 17.15
CA PRO A 182 2.27 -8.51 17.61
C PRO A 182 2.87 -7.71 16.45
N ASP A 183 3.00 -8.32 15.27
CA ASP A 183 3.54 -7.70 14.07
C ASP A 183 2.51 -6.78 13.36
N ARG A 184 1.28 -6.72 13.87
CA ARG A 184 0.19 -5.91 13.33
C ARG A 184 0.41 -4.39 13.48
N ASP A 185 1.15 -3.98 14.49
CA ASP A 185 1.56 -2.57 14.67
C ASP A 185 2.83 -2.23 13.87
N ILE A 186 3.74 -3.20 13.74
CA ILE A 186 4.92 -3.11 12.85
C ILE A 186 4.48 -2.94 11.37
N THR A 187 3.26 -3.40 11.04
CA THR A 187 2.74 -3.36 9.67
C THR A 187 2.44 -1.95 9.16
N LYS A 188 2.20 -0.94 10.01
CA LYS A 188 1.95 0.43 9.52
C LYS A 188 3.19 1.03 8.85
N ALA A 189 4.38 0.81 9.41
CA ALA A 189 5.63 1.27 8.81
C ALA A 189 5.98 0.49 7.52
N LEU A 190 5.48 -0.74 7.40
CA LEU A 190 5.65 -1.60 6.22
C LEU A 190 4.55 -1.44 5.17
N ASP A 191 3.50 -0.65 5.46
CA ASP A 191 2.42 -0.40 4.52
C ASP A 191 2.86 0.59 3.45
N ILE A 192 3.18 0.07 2.27
CA ILE A 192 3.64 0.90 1.16
C ILE A 192 2.52 1.75 0.55
N ARG A 193 1.24 1.42 0.84
CA ARG A 193 0.08 2.09 0.24
C ARG A 193 0.02 3.59 0.55
N GLN A 194 0.50 3.97 1.73
CA GLN A 194 0.52 5.36 2.19
C GLN A 194 1.79 6.10 1.78
N GLN A 195 2.83 5.37 1.38
CA GLN A 195 4.17 5.92 1.13
C GLN A 195 4.44 6.12 -0.36
N LEU A 196 3.77 5.35 -1.23
CA LEU A 196 3.94 5.40 -2.67
C LEU A 196 2.78 6.12 -3.34
N ASP A 197 3.10 7.12 -4.15
CA ASP A 197 2.11 7.80 -5.00
C ASP A 197 1.90 6.99 -6.29
N PHE A 198 1.00 6.00 -6.23
CA PHE A 198 0.68 5.12 -7.36
C PHE A 198 0.24 5.89 -8.61
N SER A 199 -0.35 7.08 -8.46
CA SER A 199 -0.82 7.87 -9.60
C SER A 199 0.30 8.33 -10.52
N ARG A 200 1.51 8.52 -9.96
CA ARG A 200 2.70 8.96 -10.69
C ARG A 200 3.51 7.82 -11.30
N VAL A 201 3.31 6.58 -10.85
CA VAL A 201 4.09 5.43 -11.33
C VAL A 201 3.79 5.18 -12.80
N LYS A 202 4.83 5.06 -13.63
CA LYS A 202 4.68 4.77 -15.07
C LYS A 202 5.10 3.38 -15.49
N ASN A 203 5.88 2.67 -14.68
CA ASN A 203 6.42 1.36 -15.06
C ASN A 203 6.30 0.35 -13.91
N PHE A 204 5.64 -0.76 -14.17
CA PHE A 204 5.55 -1.90 -13.25
C PHE A 204 6.14 -3.16 -13.88
N ASN A 205 6.88 -3.90 -13.06
CA ASN A 205 7.12 -5.33 -13.25
C ASN A 205 6.29 -6.06 -12.20
N LEU A 206 5.45 -6.98 -12.65
CA LEU A 206 4.63 -7.84 -11.79
C LEU A 206 5.15 -9.27 -11.91
N GLU A 207 5.72 -9.78 -10.84
CA GLU A 207 6.21 -11.16 -10.74
C GLU A 207 5.31 -11.96 -9.81
N VAL A 208 4.63 -12.96 -10.35
CA VAL A 208 3.76 -13.86 -9.60
C VAL A 208 4.51 -15.15 -9.36
N ILE A 209 4.76 -15.47 -8.09
CA ILE A 209 5.49 -16.65 -7.63
C ILE A 209 4.46 -17.66 -7.16
N VAL A 210 4.33 -18.74 -7.92
CA VAL A 210 3.45 -19.86 -7.61
C VAL A 210 4.30 -20.95 -6.96
N VAL A 211 4.00 -21.31 -5.71
CA VAL A 211 4.78 -22.33 -4.99
C VAL A 211 3.95 -23.60 -4.82
N ASN A 212 4.49 -24.74 -5.25
CA ASN A 212 3.86 -26.02 -4.99
C ASN A 212 4.10 -26.43 -3.54
N SER A 213 3.06 -26.27 -2.73
CA SER A 213 3.07 -26.66 -1.32
C SER A 213 2.45 -28.03 -1.09
N SER A 214 2.50 -28.95 -2.07
CA SER A 214 1.92 -30.30 -1.99
C SER A 214 2.43 -31.17 -0.82
N GLY A 215 3.44 -30.72 -0.07
CA GLY A 215 3.89 -31.34 1.18
C GLY A 215 3.26 -30.77 2.46
N LEU A 216 2.40 -29.74 2.36
CA LEU A 216 1.63 -29.21 3.48
C LEU A 216 0.26 -29.90 3.52
N ASP A 217 -0.03 -30.59 4.62
CA ASP A 217 -1.30 -31.28 4.82
C ASP A 217 -2.48 -30.32 4.63
N GLY A 218 -3.43 -30.68 3.75
CA GLY A 218 -4.64 -29.90 3.49
C GLY A 218 -4.50 -28.76 2.49
N TRP A 219 -3.29 -28.45 1.99
CA TRP A 219 -3.11 -27.41 0.96
C TRP A 219 -3.22 -28.00 -0.46
N SER A 220 -4.28 -27.65 -1.18
CA SER A 220 -4.46 -28.08 -2.57
C SER A 220 -3.90 -27.06 -3.56
N GLU A 221 -3.33 -27.53 -4.69
CA GLU A 221 -2.89 -26.66 -5.79
C GLU A 221 -3.99 -25.69 -6.25
N GLU A 222 -5.25 -26.14 -6.27
CA GLU A 222 -6.39 -25.31 -6.66
C GLU A 222 -6.54 -24.09 -5.75
N VAL A 223 -6.53 -24.28 -4.44
CA VAL A 223 -6.62 -23.18 -3.45
C VAL A 223 -5.53 -22.15 -3.67
N GLU A 224 -4.28 -22.58 -3.86
CA GLU A 224 -3.15 -21.68 -4.15
C GLU A 224 -3.42 -20.80 -5.38
N MET A 225 -3.89 -21.39 -6.49
CA MET A 225 -4.14 -20.62 -7.72
C MET A 225 -5.18 -19.52 -7.49
N TYR A 226 -6.22 -19.84 -6.72
CA TYR A 226 -7.32 -18.93 -6.45
C TYR A 226 -6.96 -17.87 -5.38
N ASP A 227 -6.10 -18.18 -4.42
CA ASP A 227 -5.57 -17.22 -3.46
C ASP A 227 -4.60 -16.23 -4.13
N LEU A 228 -3.75 -16.70 -5.04
CA LEU A 228 -2.91 -15.83 -5.87
C LEU A 228 -3.76 -14.93 -6.78
N ARG A 229 -4.81 -15.49 -7.40
CA ARG A 229 -5.76 -14.72 -8.21
C ARG A 229 -6.48 -13.64 -7.40
N ASP A 230 -6.92 -13.95 -6.18
CA ASP A 230 -7.49 -12.97 -5.25
C ASP A 230 -6.48 -11.89 -4.89
N SER A 231 -5.21 -12.26 -4.66
CA SER A 231 -4.12 -11.32 -4.35
C SER A 231 -3.84 -10.37 -5.50
N ILE A 232 -3.80 -10.88 -6.74
CA ILE A 232 -3.71 -10.06 -7.95
C ILE A 232 -4.91 -9.12 -8.04
N SER A 233 -6.11 -9.64 -7.83
CA SER A 233 -7.35 -8.84 -7.88
C SER A 233 -7.35 -7.72 -6.84
N ALA A 234 -6.78 -7.96 -5.65
CA ALA A 234 -6.67 -6.99 -4.58
C ALA A 234 -5.69 -5.86 -4.90
N ILE A 235 -4.67 -6.10 -5.74
CA ILE A 235 -3.72 -5.05 -6.14
C ILE A 235 -4.13 -4.26 -7.39
N LEU A 236 -5.13 -4.74 -8.15
CA LEU A 236 -5.63 -4.05 -9.35
C LEU A 236 -5.97 -2.57 -9.12
N PRO A 237 -6.63 -2.15 -8.02
CA PRO A 237 -6.94 -0.74 -7.81
C PRO A 237 -5.70 0.15 -7.73
N TYR A 238 -4.56 -0.37 -7.25
CA TYR A 238 -3.31 0.40 -7.19
C TYR A 238 -2.65 0.50 -8.57
N LEU A 239 -2.69 -0.59 -9.36
CA LEU A 239 -2.21 -0.57 -10.74
C LEU A 239 -3.06 0.34 -11.63
N ALA A 240 -4.38 0.31 -11.46
CA ALA A 240 -5.32 1.13 -12.21
C ALA A 240 -5.26 2.62 -11.84
N ARG A 241 -4.76 2.96 -10.64
CA ARG A 241 -4.57 4.35 -10.20
C ARG A 241 -3.44 5.06 -10.95
N ALA A 242 -2.50 4.31 -11.51
CA ALA A 242 -1.40 4.86 -12.30
C ALA A 242 -1.93 5.60 -13.52
N GLN A 243 -1.82 6.93 -13.52
CA GLN A 243 -2.23 7.73 -14.67
C GLN A 243 -1.25 7.46 -15.81
N ASN A 244 -1.72 7.04 -16.98
CA ASN A 244 -0.89 6.76 -18.14
C ASN A 244 0.22 5.73 -17.84
N LEU A 245 -0.17 4.52 -17.40
CA LEU A 245 0.78 3.44 -17.16
C LEU A 245 1.50 3.09 -18.48
N HIS A 246 2.79 3.43 -18.55
CA HIS A 246 3.57 3.29 -19.78
C HIS A 246 3.98 1.84 -20.02
N LYS A 247 4.46 1.15 -18.98
CA LYS A 247 4.96 -0.23 -19.11
C LYS A 247 4.41 -1.11 -18.00
N LEU A 248 3.85 -2.27 -18.38
CA LEU A 248 3.51 -3.35 -17.46
C LEU A 248 4.08 -4.65 -18.00
N THR A 249 5.09 -5.20 -17.32
CA THR A 249 5.60 -6.54 -17.64
C THR A 249 5.11 -7.53 -16.59
N VAL A 250 4.38 -8.56 -17.03
CA VAL A 250 3.83 -9.61 -16.17
C VAL A 250 4.60 -10.90 -16.40
N ARG A 251 5.12 -11.46 -15.31
CA ARG A 251 5.84 -12.74 -15.27
C ARG A 251 5.18 -13.64 -14.24
N VAL A 252 5.03 -14.92 -14.58
CA VAL A 252 4.59 -15.95 -13.65
C VAL A 252 5.69 -17.00 -13.54
N VAL A 253 6.17 -17.24 -12.32
CA VAL A 253 7.22 -18.21 -12.01
C VAL A 253 6.62 -19.30 -11.14
N CYS A 254 6.71 -20.54 -11.61
CA CYS A 254 6.22 -21.71 -10.90
C CYS A 254 7.40 -22.45 -10.26
N ALA A 255 7.46 -22.44 -8.94
CA ALA A 255 8.42 -23.17 -8.13
C ALA A 255 7.86 -24.54 -7.75
N ARG A 256 8.64 -25.60 -7.97
CA ARG A 256 8.32 -27.00 -7.57
C ARG A 256 7.11 -27.63 -8.28
N PHE A 257 6.75 -27.15 -9.47
CA PHE A 257 5.68 -27.71 -10.31
C PHE A 257 6.21 -28.62 -11.42
N ASP A 258 6.95 -29.67 -11.05
CA ASP A 258 7.56 -30.58 -12.03
C ASP A 258 6.55 -31.48 -12.76
N ARG A 259 5.32 -31.60 -12.22
CA ARG A 259 4.31 -32.57 -12.69
C ARG A 259 3.23 -31.98 -13.57
N TRP A 260 3.24 -30.66 -13.83
CA TRP A 260 2.21 -30.06 -14.66
C TRP A 260 2.43 -30.42 -16.13
N SER A 261 1.38 -30.94 -16.77
CA SER A 261 1.35 -30.96 -18.22
C SER A 261 1.32 -29.52 -18.74
N PRO A 262 1.91 -29.23 -19.91
CA PRO A 262 1.91 -27.86 -20.46
C PRO A 262 0.49 -27.30 -20.68
N ALA A 263 -0.49 -28.15 -20.96
CA ALA A 263 -1.90 -27.76 -21.03
C ALA A 263 -2.46 -27.32 -19.66
N LYS A 264 -2.16 -28.07 -18.59
CA LYS A 264 -2.54 -27.70 -17.21
C LYS A 264 -1.83 -26.42 -16.77
N ALA A 265 -0.54 -26.28 -17.10
CA ALA A 265 0.23 -25.08 -16.82
C ALA A 265 -0.38 -23.85 -17.51
N LEU A 266 -0.75 -23.97 -18.79
CA LEU A 266 -1.42 -22.89 -19.52
C LEU A 266 -2.79 -22.55 -18.92
N ALA A 267 -3.60 -23.55 -18.55
CA ALA A 267 -4.91 -23.31 -17.93
C ALA A 267 -4.78 -22.55 -16.60
N ASN A 268 -3.86 -22.95 -15.73
CA ASN A 268 -3.60 -22.26 -14.46
C ASN A 268 -2.98 -20.88 -14.67
N PHE A 269 -2.09 -20.72 -15.64
CA PHE A 269 -1.52 -19.43 -16.02
C PHE A 269 -2.62 -18.44 -16.45
N LYS A 270 -3.55 -18.88 -17.31
CA LYS A 270 -4.73 -18.09 -17.70
C LYS A 270 -5.58 -17.73 -16.48
N LEU A 271 -5.87 -18.71 -15.61
CA LEU A 271 -6.64 -18.50 -14.39
C LEU A 271 -6.04 -17.43 -13.48
N ILE A 272 -4.73 -17.46 -13.23
CA ILE A 272 -4.05 -16.50 -12.35
C ILE A 272 -3.99 -15.11 -12.97
N THR A 273 -3.70 -15.01 -14.28
CA THR A 273 -3.45 -13.73 -14.95
C THR A 273 -4.71 -13.04 -15.45
N GLN A 274 -5.84 -13.75 -15.60
CA GLN A 274 -7.09 -13.19 -16.12
C GLN A 274 -7.53 -11.87 -15.44
N PRO A 275 -7.46 -11.69 -14.10
CA PRO A 275 -7.89 -10.43 -13.48
C PRO A 275 -7.17 -9.18 -14.03
N LEU A 276 -5.91 -9.32 -14.47
CA LEU A 276 -5.13 -8.24 -15.07
C LEU A 276 -5.69 -7.77 -16.41
N MET A 277 -6.49 -8.59 -17.10
CA MET A 277 -7.19 -8.19 -18.33
C MET A 277 -8.26 -7.12 -18.10
N SER A 278 -8.55 -6.75 -16.85
CA SER A 278 -9.41 -5.61 -16.51
C SER A 278 -8.67 -4.26 -16.53
N LEU A 279 -7.34 -4.25 -16.59
CA LEU A 279 -6.58 -3.02 -16.74
C LEU A 279 -6.79 -2.42 -18.14
N ARG A 280 -6.68 -1.10 -18.26
CA ARG A 280 -6.90 -0.34 -19.51
C ARG A 280 -5.86 0.75 -19.67
N ASN A 281 -5.72 1.28 -20.88
CA ASN A 281 -4.83 2.41 -21.21
C ASN A 281 -3.35 2.17 -20.87
N ILE A 282 -2.88 0.92 -20.95
CA ILE A 282 -1.46 0.60 -20.77
C ILE A 282 -0.75 0.77 -22.11
N THR A 283 0.30 1.59 -22.17
CA THR A 283 0.99 1.87 -23.45
C THR A 283 1.77 0.67 -23.97
N ARG A 284 2.42 -0.08 -23.07
CA ARG A 284 3.26 -1.25 -23.40
C ARG A 284 3.02 -2.39 -22.40
N PRO A 285 1.87 -3.07 -22.48
CA PRO A 285 1.67 -4.31 -21.76
C PRO A 285 2.54 -5.41 -22.37
N SER A 286 3.11 -6.27 -21.53
CA SER A 286 3.92 -7.41 -21.95
C SER A 286 3.62 -8.58 -21.05
N LEU A 287 3.10 -9.65 -21.63
CA LEU A 287 2.89 -10.92 -20.92
C LEU A 287 3.97 -11.92 -21.31
N GLU A 288 4.78 -12.33 -20.34
CA GLU A 288 5.82 -13.36 -20.53
C GLU A 288 5.23 -14.78 -20.38
N PRO A 289 5.85 -15.82 -20.99
CA PRO A 289 5.43 -17.19 -20.79
C PRO A 289 5.59 -17.62 -19.33
N PRO A 290 4.83 -18.63 -18.85
CA PRO A 290 5.05 -19.19 -17.54
C PRO A 290 6.44 -19.87 -17.47
N TYR A 291 7.21 -19.51 -16.45
CA TYR A 291 8.55 -20.04 -16.23
C TYR A 291 8.58 -21.05 -15.09
N LYS A 292 9.52 -21.98 -15.17
CA LYS A 292 9.99 -22.76 -14.04
C LYS A 292 11.16 -22.02 -13.40
N GLY A 293 11.15 -21.86 -12.09
CA GLY A 293 12.23 -21.15 -11.40
C GLY A 293 12.22 -21.35 -9.90
N GLU A 294 13.26 -20.83 -9.25
CA GLU A 294 13.36 -20.78 -7.80
C GLU A 294 13.53 -19.33 -7.35
N PRO A 295 12.86 -18.88 -6.29
CA PRO A 295 13.06 -17.54 -5.74
C PRO A 295 14.48 -17.44 -5.16
N PHE A 296 15.21 -16.36 -5.49
CA PHE A 296 16.59 -16.09 -5.04
C PHE A 296 16.75 -16.10 -3.51
N TYR A 297 15.67 -15.74 -2.84
CA TYR A 297 15.62 -15.66 -1.39
C TYR A 297 14.47 -16.54 -0.93
N THR A 298 14.73 -17.38 0.06
CA THR A 298 13.74 -17.60 1.11
C THR A 298 13.56 -16.27 1.85
N CYS A 299 13.00 -15.25 1.20
CA CYS A 299 12.71 -13.95 1.84
C CYS A 299 11.77 -14.13 3.05
N TRP A 300 11.15 -15.29 3.12
CA TRP A 300 10.48 -15.86 4.28
C TRP A 300 11.53 -16.44 5.23
N GLY A 301 12.18 -15.58 6.03
CA GLY A 301 13.12 -15.94 7.09
C GLY A 301 12.56 -16.89 8.17
N THR A 302 11.32 -17.38 8.02
CA THR A 302 10.87 -18.62 8.62
C THR A 302 11.39 -19.79 7.78
N SER A 303 12.57 -20.29 8.13
CA SER A 303 12.98 -21.63 7.73
C SER A 303 11.78 -22.58 7.88
N PRO A 304 11.40 -23.37 6.85
CA PRO A 304 10.31 -24.34 6.94
C PRO A 304 10.45 -25.30 8.15
N ALA A 305 11.65 -25.41 8.71
CA ALA A 305 11.94 -26.12 9.95
C ALA A 305 11.15 -25.63 11.18
N LYS A 306 10.63 -24.39 11.21
CA LYS A 306 9.83 -23.92 12.36
C LYS A 306 8.36 -24.37 12.34
N PHE A 307 7.81 -24.75 11.19
CA PHE A 307 6.45 -25.30 11.09
C PHE A 307 6.42 -26.84 11.06
N ALA A 308 7.51 -27.49 10.63
CA ALA A 308 7.54 -28.95 10.47
C ALA A 308 7.82 -29.77 11.76
N THR A 309 8.26 -29.18 12.87
CA THR A 309 8.53 -29.95 14.11
C THR A 309 8.20 -29.18 15.38
N ARG A 310 6.90 -29.07 15.71
CA ARG A 310 6.43 -29.04 17.11
C ARG A 310 5.98 -30.44 17.53
N SER A 311 6.77 -31.46 17.17
CA SER A 311 6.68 -32.78 17.81
C SER A 311 7.53 -32.71 19.07
N ILE A 312 6.87 -32.85 20.21
CA ILE A 312 7.48 -32.92 21.53
C ILE A 312 8.36 -34.17 21.58
N SER A 313 9.67 -33.99 21.47
CA SER A 313 10.63 -34.98 21.97
C SER A 313 11.66 -34.23 22.82
N ASN A 314 11.47 -34.31 24.13
CA ASN A 314 12.48 -33.98 25.12
C ASN A 314 13.67 -34.93 24.94
N SER A 315 14.77 -34.43 24.39
CA SER A 315 16.08 -35.05 24.60
C SER A 315 17.15 -33.96 24.64
N SER A 316 17.52 -33.62 25.86
CA SER A 316 18.69 -32.86 26.24
C SER A 316 19.96 -33.58 25.77
N THR A 317 20.75 -32.95 24.92
CA THR A 317 22.22 -33.16 24.93
C THR A 317 22.93 -31.93 24.40
N THR A 318 23.63 -31.28 25.33
CA THR A 318 24.58 -30.18 25.15
C THR A 318 25.79 -30.66 24.35
N THR A 319 26.13 -29.97 23.26
CA THR A 319 27.53 -29.94 22.79
C THR A 319 27.82 -28.63 22.08
N THR A 320 28.61 -27.81 22.77
CA THR A 320 29.22 -26.57 22.33
C THR A 320 30.32 -26.88 21.31
N THR A 321 30.30 -26.26 20.13
CA THR A 321 31.49 -26.18 19.28
C THR A 321 31.54 -24.82 18.61
N THR A 322 32.38 -23.97 19.19
CA THR A 322 32.81 -22.68 18.68
C THR A 322 33.74 -22.91 17.50
N THR A 323 33.44 -22.37 16.32
CA THR A 323 34.39 -22.36 15.20
C THR A 323 34.45 -20.96 14.61
N SER A 324 35.56 -20.30 14.88
CA SER A 324 35.98 -19.01 14.36
C SER A 324 36.47 -19.13 12.92
N TYR A 325 35.89 -18.36 12.01
CA TYR A 325 36.51 -18.05 10.71
C TYR A 325 36.48 -16.55 10.47
N SER A 326 37.66 -15.96 10.53
CA SER A 326 38.00 -14.61 10.08
C SER A 326 38.72 -14.72 8.73
N ALA A 327 38.21 -14.06 7.70
CA ALA A 327 38.94 -13.77 6.46
C ALA A 327 38.54 -12.38 5.96
N PRO A 328 39.50 -11.46 5.74
CA PRO A 328 39.24 -10.16 5.12
C PRO A 328 39.28 -10.30 3.59
N CYS A 329 38.23 -9.87 2.90
CA CYS A 329 38.23 -9.77 1.44
C CYS A 329 38.64 -8.35 1.04
N ASP A 330 39.78 -8.26 0.35
CA ASP A 330 40.24 -7.08 -0.38
C ASP A 330 39.23 -6.67 -1.47
N LEU A 331 38.74 -5.43 -1.39
CA LEU A 331 37.86 -4.83 -2.38
C LEU A 331 38.69 -4.05 -3.42
N SER A 332 38.72 -4.58 -4.64
CA SER A 332 39.27 -3.90 -5.82
C SER A 332 38.26 -2.86 -6.37
N PRO A 333 38.69 -1.64 -6.74
CA PRO A 333 37.83 -0.58 -7.24
C PRO A 333 37.61 -0.71 -8.76
N ALA A 334 36.83 -1.71 -9.17
CA ALA A 334 36.49 -1.89 -10.58
C ALA A 334 35.02 -2.29 -10.76
N ALA A 335 34.11 -1.31 -10.67
CA ALA A 335 32.83 -1.29 -11.41
C ALA A 335 32.02 -0.02 -11.07
N MET A 336 32.29 1.09 -11.78
CA MET A 336 31.31 2.19 -11.92
C MET A 336 30.27 1.87 -13.01
N ALA A 337 29.84 0.61 -13.12
CA ALA A 337 28.70 0.26 -13.95
C ALA A 337 27.44 0.73 -13.20
N ALA A 338 26.62 1.54 -13.87
CA ALA A 338 25.34 2.01 -13.35
C ALA A 338 24.55 0.82 -12.77
N PRO A 339 23.90 0.96 -11.59
CA PRO A 339 23.11 -0.13 -11.05
C PRO A 339 21.98 -0.42 -12.04
N LEU A 340 22.03 -1.58 -12.67
CA LEU A 340 20.93 -2.09 -13.47
C LEU A 340 19.68 -2.18 -12.58
N PRO A 341 18.47 -1.98 -13.15
CA PRO A 341 17.24 -2.30 -12.42
C PRO A 341 17.31 -3.74 -11.89
N PRO A 342 16.66 -4.04 -10.76
CA PRO A 342 16.88 -5.26 -10.03
C PRO A 342 16.48 -6.37 -10.97
N SER A 343 17.39 -7.32 -11.11
CA SER A 343 17.02 -8.65 -11.55
C SER A 343 15.79 -9.05 -10.75
N TRP A 344 14.71 -9.39 -11.46
CA TRP A 344 13.62 -10.27 -11.02
C TRP A 344 13.98 -11.13 -9.80
N THR A 345 13.05 -11.36 -8.88
CA THR A 345 13.38 -12.07 -7.63
C THR A 345 13.46 -13.57 -7.76
N CYS A 346 13.25 -14.11 -8.95
CA CYS A 346 13.44 -15.53 -9.26
C CYS A 346 14.53 -15.78 -10.29
N ASP A 347 15.28 -16.86 -10.06
CA ASP A 347 16.12 -17.50 -11.06
C ASP A 347 15.24 -18.35 -11.99
N LEU A 348 15.32 -18.10 -13.29
CA LEU A 348 14.59 -18.85 -14.29
C LEU A 348 15.42 -20.04 -14.76
N THR A 349 14.83 -21.24 -14.71
CA THR A 349 15.48 -22.47 -15.17
C THR A 349 15.04 -22.86 -16.57
N SER A 350 13.74 -22.78 -16.86
CA SER A 350 13.16 -23.10 -18.17
C SER A 350 11.75 -22.52 -18.32
N THR A 351 11.15 -22.63 -19.51
CA THR A 351 9.74 -22.31 -19.74
C THR A 351 8.86 -23.55 -19.50
N LEU A 352 7.70 -23.37 -18.86
CA LEU A 352 6.73 -24.47 -18.65
C LEU A 352 5.96 -24.84 -19.92
N ILE A 353 5.97 -23.96 -20.92
CA ILE A 353 5.38 -24.18 -22.24
C ILE A 353 6.49 -24.05 -23.27
N PRO A 354 7.15 -25.16 -23.65
CA PRO A 354 8.22 -25.14 -24.64
C PRO A 354 7.69 -24.74 -26.01
N ALA A 355 8.43 -23.91 -26.76
CA ALA A 355 8.05 -23.49 -28.11
C ALA A 355 7.88 -24.66 -29.10
N GLN A 356 8.51 -25.81 -28.82
CA GLN A 356 8.43 -27.03 -29.61
C GLN A 356 7.03 -27.69 -29.56
N GLN A 357 6.20 -27.36 -28.56
CA GLN A 357 4.85 -27.91 -28.43
C GLN A 357 3.83 -27.02 -29.15
N HIS A 358 3.81 -27.15 -30.47
CA HIS A 358 3.10 -26.25 -31.38
C HIS A 358 1.66 -25.87 -30.99
N PRO A 359 0.74 -26.79 -30.63
CA PRO A 359 -0.64 -26.39 -30.33
C PRO A 359 -0.75 -25.54 -29.06
N ILE A 360 -0.10 -25.96 -27.97
CA ILE A 360 -0.19 -25.28 -26.66
C ILE A 360 0.53 -23.93 -26.70
N HIS A 361 1.66 -23.85 -27.40
CA HIS A 361 2.36 -22.59 -27.59
C HIS A 361 1.53 -21.59 -28.41
N THR A 362 0.79 -22.07 -29.42
CA THR A 362 -0.14 -21.24 -30.20
C THR A 362 -1.27 -20.69 -29.32
N ASP A 363 -1.84 -21.53 -28.45
CA ASP A 363 -2.88 -21.11 -27.49
C ASP A 363 -2.37 -20.07 -26.47
N PHE A 364 -1.10 -20.16 -26.09
CA PHE A 364 -0.44 -19.15 -25.26
C PHE A 364 -0.27 -17.83 -26.02
N LEU A 365 0.24 -17.86 -27.25
CA LEU A 365 0.40 -16.66 -28.07
C LEU A 365 -0.94 -15.96 -28.34
N ALA A 366 -2.01 -16.73 -28.61
CA ALA A 366 -3.36 -16.20 -28.77
C ALA A 366 -3.84 -15.49 -27.49
N TYR A 367 -3.63 -16.11 -26.33
CA TYR A 367 -3.97 -15.50 -25.04
C TYR A 367 -3.13 -14.26 -24.73
N LYS A 368 -1.83 -14.29 -25.02
CA LYS A 368 -0.92 -13.14 -24.89
C LYS A 368 -1.40 -11.97 -25.75
N SER A 369 -1.72 -12.22 -27.02
CA SER A 369 -2.24 -11.19 -27.92
C SER A 369 -3.56 -10.60 -27.42
N ALA A 370 -4.48 -11.43 -26.93
CA ALA A 370 -5.73 -10.97 -26.34
C ALA A 370 -5.48 -10.10 -25.08
N PHE A 371 -4.55 -10.51 -24.21
CA PHE A 371 -4.15 -9.75 -23.03
C PHE A 371 -3.59 -8.36 -23.40
N GLU A 372 -2.61 -8.32 -24.30
CA GLU A 372 -1.94 -7.07 -24.71
C GLU A 372 -2.90 -6.12 -25.43
N THR A 373 -3.82 -6.67 -26.25
CA THR A 373 -4.86 -5.89 -26.94
C THR A 373 -5.85 -5.29 -25.95
N LEU A 374 -6.41 -6.09 -25.04
CA LEU A 374 -7.42 -5.64 -24.07
C LEU A 374 -6.86 -4.65 -23.05
N THR A 375 -5.59 -4.80 -22.65
CA THR A 375 -4.96 -3.89 -21.68
C THR A 375 -4.50 -2.58 -22.29
N THR A 376 -4.19 -2.56 -23.59
CA THR A 376 -3.93 -1.33 -24.35
C THR A 376 -5.22 -0.58 -24.68
N SER A 377 -6.34 -1.30 -24.82
CA SER A 377 -7.65 -0.73 -25.15
C SER A 377 -8.09 0.35 -24.15
N SER A 378 -8.81 1.34 -24.69
CA SER A 378 -9.53 2.36 -23.92
C SER A 378 -11.00 1.99 -23.68
N GLU A 379 -11.43 0.80 -24.11
CA GLU A 379 -12.80 0.34 -23.94
C GLU A 379 -13.18 0.25 -22.45
N PRO A 380 -14.42 0.63 -22.09
CA PRO A 380 -14.88 0.53 -20.72
C PRO A 380 -14.84 -0.92 -20.23
N ILE A 381 -14.46 -1.10 -18.97
CA ILE A 381 -14.39 -2.43 -18.36
C ILE A 381 -15.83 -2.96 -18.23
N PRO A 382 -16.12 -4.20 -18.70
CA PRO A 382 -17.43 -4.80 -18.52
C PRO A 382 -17.85 -4.81 -17.04
N PRO A 383 -19.13 -4.55 -16.71
CA PRO A 383 -19.58 -4.57 -15.33
C PRO A 383 -19.38 -5.96 -14.72
N LYS A 384 -18.95 -6.00 -13.46
CA LYS A 384 -18.75 -7.26 -12.73
C LYS A 384 -20.09 -8.02 -12.62
N PRO A 385 -20.09 -9.36 -12.76
CA PRO A 385 -21.32 -10.14 -12.65
C PRO A 385 -21.90 -10.04 -11.22
N PRO A 386 -23.23 -10.15 -11.04
CA PRO A 386 -23.88 -10.03 -9.73
C PRO A 386 -23.30 -10.95 -8.64
N VAL A 387 -22.86 -12.16 -9.03
CA VAL A 387 -22.23 -13.14 -8.13
C VAL A 387 -20.98 -12.58 -7.42
N ALA A 388 -20.26 -11.63 -8.04
CA ALA A 388 -19.12 -10.99 -7.41
C ALA A 388 -19.52 -10.18 -6.17
N ARG A 389 -20.64 -9.46 -6.23
CA ARG A 389 -21.18 -8.72 -5.07
C ARG A 389 -21.66 -9.68 -3.99
N MET A 390 -22.32 -10.77 -4.38
CA MET A 390 -22.77 -11.81 -3.45
C MET A 390 -21.59 -12.47 -2.74
N PHE A 391 -20.52 -12.78 -3.47
CA PHE A 391 -19.28 -13.31 -2.90
C PHE A 391 -18.65 -12.36 -1.90
N SER A 392 -18.55 -11.06 -2.21
CA SER A 392 -18.00 -10.07 -1.26
C SER A 392 -18.81 -9.98 0.03
N ALA A 393 -20.14 -10.06 -0.04
CA ALA A 393 -20.99 -10.10 1.15
C ALA A 393 -20.78 -11.41 1.94
N PHE A 394 -20.77 -12.55 1.25
CA PHE A 394 -20.54 -13.87 1.86
C PHE A 394 -19.17 -13.96 2.52
N LYS A 395 -18.09 -13.51 1.86
CA LYS A 395 -16.71 -13.53 2.38
C LYS A 395 -16.60 -12.77 3.70
N ARG A 396 -17.23 -11.59 3.83
CA ARG A 396 -17.23 -10.83 5.08
C ARG A 396 -17.86 -11.63 6.22
N VAL A 397 -19.09 -12.14 6.01
CA VAL A 397 -19.80 -12.95 7.01
C VAL A 397 -19.01 -14.22 7.36
N TYR A 398 -18.48 -14.89 6.33
CA TYR A 398 -17.71 -16.12 6.49
C TYR A 398 -16.49 -15.90 7.37
N LEU A 399 -15.68 -14.86 7.11
CA LEU A 399 -14.44 -14.63 7.86
C LEU A 399 -14.73 -14.31 9.34
N GLU A 400 -15.74 -13.49 9.63
CA GLU A 400 -16.15 -13.18 11.00
C GLU A 400 -16.62 -14.44 11.74
N CYS A 401 -17.57 -15.18 11.16
CA CYS A 401 -18.10 -16.40 11.75
C CYS A 401 -17.05 -17.52 11.87
N ALA A 402 -16.17 -17.68 10.88
CA ALA A 402 -15.11 -18.69 10.91
C ALA A 402 -14.13 -18.43 12.04
N SER A 403 -13.79 -17.16 12.33
CA SER A 403 -12.93 -16.82 13.47
C SER A 403 -13.52 -17.27 14.81
N LEU A 404 -14.85 -17.16 14.97
CA LEU A 404 -15.59 -17.62 16.16
C LEU A 404 -15.67 -19.15 16.25
N LEU A 405 -15.78 -19.83 15.11
CA LEU A 405 -15.75 -21.29 15.08
C LEU A 405 -14.36 -21.81 15.50
N LEU A 406 -13.30 -21.25 14.91
CA LEU A 406 -11.93 -21.71 15.12
C LEU A 406 -11.40 -21.40 16.53
N SER A 407 -11.75 -20.25 17.11
CA SER A 407 -11.31 -19.87 18.47
C SER A 407 -11.75 -20.84 19.56
N ASN A 408 -12.81 -21.62 19.33
CA ASN A 408 -13.39 -22.53 20.30
C ASN A 408 -13.01 -24.01 20.07
N THR A 409 -12.37 -24.32 18.94
CA THR A 409 -12.13 -25.71 18.54
C THR A 409 -10.91 -26.33 19.26
N SER A 410 -10.13 -25.58 20.04
CA SER A 410 -8.91 -26.12 20.67
C SER A 410 -9.15 -27.18 21.76
N ILE A 411 -10.41 -27.45 22.14
CA ILE A 411 -10.77 -28.32 23.26
C ILE A 411 -11.58 -29.54 22.81
N THR A 412 -12.25 -29.50 21.65
CA THR A 412 -13.17 -30.57 21.23
C THR A 412 -12.52 -31.52 20.23
N THR A 413 -12.55 -32.82 20.54
CA THR A 413 -11.99 -33.89 19.69
C THR A 413 -12.91 -34.33 18.56
N ASN A 414 -14.03 -33.63 18.31
CA ASN A 414 -15.03 -34.07 17.34
C ASN A 414 -14.69 -33.60 15.91
N PRO A 415 -14.20 -34.48 15.01
CA PRO A 415 -13.86 -34.10 13.64
C PRO A 415 -15.07 -33.66 12.81
N ALA A 416 -16.30 -34.01 13.22
CA ALA A 416 -17.51 -33.51 12.58
C ALA A 416 -17.74 -32.01 12.81
N GLU A 417 -16.97 -31.40 13.73
CA GLU A 417 -17.12 -30.00 14.10
C GLU A 417 -16.17 -29.02 13.36
N THR A 418 -15.18 -29.53 12.63
CA THR A 418 -14.23 -28.67 11.93
C THR A 418 -14.83 -28.11 10.65
N LEU A 419 -14.42 -26.89 10.28
CA LEU A 419 -14.71 -26.37 8.94
C LEU A 419 -13.94 -27.20 7.91
N PRO A 420 -14.52 -27.50 6.74
CA PRO A 420 -13.77 -28.12 5.66
C PRO A 420 -12.55 -27.28 5.30
N CYS A 421 -11.40 -27.92 5.11
CA CYS A 421 -10.15 -27.25 4.70
C CYS A 421 -9.89 -27.43 3.20
N GLY A 422 -8.88 -26.73 2.70
CA GLY A 422 -8.42 -26.86 1.31
C GLY A 422 -9.51 -26.63 0.28
N ALA A 423 -9.54 -27.46 -0.76
CA ALA A 423 -10.50 -27.34 -1.86
C ALA A 423 -11.96 -27.57 -1.44
N ALA A 424 -12.20 -28.25 -0.31
CA ALA A 424 -13.55 -28.48 0.21
C ALA A 424 -14.08 -27.28 1.01
N ASN A 425 -13.23 -26.30 1.33
CA ASN A 425 -13.61 -25.12 2.10
C ASN A 425 -14.75 -24.33 1.42
N TYR A 426 -15.77 -23.94 2.19
CA TYR A 426 -16.93 -23.22 1.64
C TYR A 426 -16.56 -21.87 1.00
N LEU A 427 -15.59 -21.14 1.56
CA LEU A 427 -15.13 -19.88 0.97
C LEU A 427 -14.42 -20.13 -0.37
N HIS A 428 -13.59 -21.16 -0.44
CA HIS A 428 -12.94 -21.56 -1.68
C HIS A 428 -13.97 -21.99 -2.74
N ARG A 429 -14.93 -22.86 -2.41
CA ARG A 429 -15.99 -23.27 -3.36
C ARG A 429 -16.82 -22.09 -3.85
N ALA A 430 -17.16 -21.15 -2.96
CA ALA A 430 -17.85 -19.92 -3.34
C ALA A 430 -17.01 -19.03 -4.28
N ARG A 431 -15.68 -19.03 -4.10
CA ARG A 431 -14.74 -18.31 -4.96
C ARG A 431 -14.66 -18.95 -6.35
N VAL A 432 -14.56 -20.27 -6.44
CA VAL A 432 -14.60 -21.03 -7.70
C VAL A 432 -15.90 -20.72 -8.45
N ALA A 433 -17.04 -20.77 -7.75
CA ALA A 433 -18.35 -20.45 -8.31
C ALA A 433 -18.44 -19.01 -8.84
N ARG A 434 -17.87 -18.03 -8.13
CA ARG A 434 -17.77 -16.63 -8.59
C ARG A 434 -17.06 -16.53 -9.94
N GLU A 435 -15.95 -17.24 -10.11
CA GLU A 435 -15.15 -17.13 -11.34
C GLU A 435 -15.79 -17.80 -12.54
N ASN A 436 -16.54 -18.87 -12.31
CA ASN A 436 -17.30 -19.54 -13.36
C ASN A 436 -18.67 -18.89 -13.62
N ALA A 437 -18.99 -17.80 -12.91
CA ALA A 437 -20.33 -17.20 -12.88
C ALA A 437 -21.45 -18.22 -12.57
N ASP A 438 -21.13 -19.25 -11.77
CA ASP A 438 -22.02 -20.36 -11.41
C ASP A 438 -22.79 -19.99 -10.13
N LEU A 439 -24.03 -19.53 -10.30
CA LEU A 439 -24.87 -19.09 -9.19
C LEU A 439 -25.30 -20.27 -8.30
N ASP A 440 -25.54 -21.44 -8.87
CA ASP A 440 -26.05 -22.61 -8.14
C ASP A 440 -24.96 -23.19 -7.24
N ALA A 441 -23.74 -23.34 -7.76
CA ALA A 441 -22.59 -23.75 -6.94
C ALA A 441 -22.30 -22.74 -5.82
N PHE A 442 -22.46 -21.43 -6.09
CA PHE A 442 -22.31 -20.39 -5.07
C PHE A 442 -23.34 -20.54 -3.96
N VAL A 443 -24.62 -20.70 -4.32
CA VAL A 443 -25.72 -20.89 -3.37
C VAL A 443 -25.53 -22.17 -2.56
N ALA A 444 -25.07 -23.26 -3.18
CA ALA A 444 -24.77 -24.50 -2.50
C ALA A 444 -23.67 -24.34 -1.44
N ALA A 445 -22.55 -23.68 -1.80
CA ALA A 445 -21.46 -23.40 -0.87
C ALA A 445 -21.91 -22.52 0.31
N ARG A 446 -22.66 -21.44 0.01
CA ARG A 446 -23.24 -20.55 1.02
C ARG A 446 -24.17 -21.30 1.97
N ASN A 447 -25.11 -22.09 1.44
CA ASN A 447 -26.09 -22.83 2.25
C ASN A 447 -25.40 -23.92 3.07
N GLY A 448 -24.34 -24.55 2.56
CA GLY A 448 -23.48 -25.46 3.31
C GLY A 448 -22.87 -24.80 4.54
N PHE A 449 -22.28 -23.61 4.37
CA PHE A 449 -21.76 -22.83 5.48
C PHE A 449 -22.84 -22.42 6.49
N VAL A 450 -23.99 -21.92 6.03
CA VAL A 450 -25.10 -21.51 6.91
C VAL A 450 -25.60 -22.68 7.75
N ARG A 451 -25.74 -23.88 7.17
CA ARG A 451 -26.10 -25.09 7.95
C ARG A 451 -25.08 -25.39 9.04
N ARG A 452 -23.78 -25.31 8.70
CA ARG A 452 -22.69 -25.53 9.67
C ARG A 452 -22.73 -24.49 10.80
N TRP A 453 -22.92 -23.21 10.45
CA TRP A 453 -23.04 -22.13 11.44
C TRP A 453 -24.24 -22.32 12.37
N ASN A 454 -25.41 -22.68 11.83
CA ASN A 454 -26.60 -22.95 12.63
C ASN A 454 -26.38 -24.14 13.59
N ALA A 455 -25.74 -25.21 13.13
CA ALA A 455 -25.41 -26.36 13.98
C ALA A 455 -24.47 -25.96 15.14
N HIS A 456 -23.49 -25.09 14.88
CA HIS A 456 -22.64 -24.53 15.94
C HIS A 456 -23.43 -23.68 16.95
N MET A 457 -24.31 -22.80 16.47
CA MET A 457 -25.15 -21.98 17.35
C MET A 457 -26.06 -22.85 18.22
N GLU A 458 -26.69 -23.89 17.66
CA GLU A 458 -27.49 -24.85 18.44
C GLU A 458 -26.65 -25.54 19.53
N GLN A 459 -25.43 -25.95 19.22
CA GLN A 459 -24.52 -26.55 20.20
C GLN A 459 -24.20 -25.56 21.32
N ARG A 460 -23.92 -24.29 21.00
CA ARG A 460 -23.69 -23.23 22.00
C ARG A 460 -24.92 -22.99 22.88
N TYR A 461 -26.11 -23.01 22.31
CA TYR A 461 -27.34 -22.90 23.11
C TYR A 461 -27.53 -24.09 24.04
N ARG A 462 -27.21 -25.32 23.60
CA ARG A 462 -27.24 -26.50 24.47
C ARG A 462 -26.21 -26.41 25.59
N GLU A 463 -25.01 -25.93 25.29
CA GLU A 463 -23.96 -25.73 26.28
C GLU A 463 -24.35 -24.69 27.32
N LEU A 464 -24.90 -23.55 26.89
CA LEU A 464 -25.40 -22.51 27.78
C LEU A 464 -26.54 -23.05 28.66
N ALA A 465 -27.49 -23.80 28.07
CA ALA A 465 -28.57 -24.42 28.82
C ALA A 465 -28.04 -25.41 29.87
N ARG A 466 -27.01 -26.20 29.53
CA ARG A 466 -26.33 -27.12 30.46
C ARG A 466 -25.66 -26.37 31.62
N VAL A 467 -24.92 -25.30 31.33
CA VAL A 467 -24.26 -24.48 32.35
C VAL A 467 -25.29 -23.81 33.26
N ASN A 468 -26.35 -23.25 32.68
CA ASN A 468 -27.45 -22.67 33.46
C ASN A 468 -28.10 -23.72 34.37
N GLY A 469 -28.29 -24.96 33.89
CA GLY A 469 -28.75 -26.07 34.73
C GLY A 469 -27.85 -26.30 35.94
N LEU A 470 -26.54 -26.38 35.74
CA LEU A 470 -25.57 -26.55 36.84
C LEU A 470 -25.58 -25.37 37.83
N VAL A 471 -25.77 -24.15 37.34
CA VAL A 471 -25.87 -22.96 38.22
C VAL A 471 -27.16 -22.99 39.03
N MET A 472 -28.28 -23.42 38.45
CA MET A 472 -29.53 -23.61 39.20
C MET A 472 -29.37 -24.72 40.24
N ASP A 473 -28.77 -25.86 39.88
CA ASP A 473 -28.49 -26.96 40.82
C ASP A 473 -27.63 -26.50 42.00
N MET A 474 -26.67 -25.60 41.77
CA MET A 474 -25.86 -24.98 42.84
C MET A 474 -26.71 -24.14 43.79
N PHE A 475 -27.61 -23.29 43.26
CA PHE A 475 -28.52 -22.50 44.09
C PHE A 475 -29.53 -23.37 44.85
N ASP A 476 -30.01 -24.44 44.23
CA ASP A 476 -30.91 -25.39 44.88
C ASP A 476 -30.19 -26.19 45.99
N ALA A 477 -28.89 -26.47 45.84
CA ALA A 477 -28.08 -27.06 46.90
C ALA A 477 -27.82 -26.08 48.06
N ASP A 478 -27.70 -24.77 47.77
CA ASP A 478 -27.58 -23.72 48.78
C ASP A 478 -28.90 -23.43 49.51
N ALA A 479 -30.04 -23.86 48.95
CA ALA A 479 -31.33 -23.91 49.63
C ALA A 479 -31.33 -25.02 50.70
N VAL A 480 -30.37 -24.97 51.62
CA VAL A 480 -30.42 -25.68 52.88
C VAL A 480 -31.75 -25.32 53.53
N GLU A 481 -32.57 -26.33 53.82
CA GLU A 481 -33.78 -26.15 54.61
C GLU A 481 -33.43 -25.25 55.80
N VAL A 482 -34.08 -24.09 55.87
CA VAL A 482 -33.89 -23.06 56.91
C VAL A 482 -34.13 -23.64 58.34
N GLY A 483 -34.49 -24.91 58.47
CA GLY A 483 -34.60 -25.65 59.72
C GLY A 483 -33.34 -26.35 60.25
N ALA A 484 -32.22 -26.41 59.52
CA ALA A 484 -31.04 -27.22 59.93
C ALA A 484 -29.71 -26.46 60.06
N TRP A 485 -29.72 -25.12 60.00
CA TRP A 485 -28.54 -24.35 60.41
C TRP A 485 -28.40 -24.41 61.93
N ASP A 486 -27.23 -24.81 62.41
CA ASP A 486 -26.89 -24.93 63.83
C ASP A 486 -27.46 -23.74 64.63
N PRO A 487 -28.32 -23.97 65.64
CA PRO A 487 -28.94 -22.90 66.43
C PRO A 487 -27.94 -21.96 67.11
N ARG A 488 -26.64 -22.29 67.10
CA ARG A 488 -25.56 -21.39 67.53
C ARG A 488 -25.34 -20.18 66.63
N PHE A 489 -25.73 -20.21 65.36
CA PHE A 489 -25.68 -19.02 64.48
C PHE A 489 -26.97 -18.20 64.50
N ALA A 490 -28.07 -18.75 65.02
CA ALA A 490 -29.34 -18.02 65.18
C ALA A 490 -29.27 -16.92 66.26
N PHE A 491 -28.27 -16.95 67.14
CA PHE A 491 -28.18 -16.03 68.28
C PHE A 491 -27.61 -14.63 67.96
N LEU A 492 -27.05 -14.41 66.77
CA LEU A 492 -26.48 -13.11 66.39
C LEU A 492 -27.45 -12.20 65.62
N GLY A 493 -28.64 -12.68 65.23
CA GLY A 493 -29.62 -11.90 64.46
C GLY A 493 -30.72 -11.21 65.27
N ALA A 494 -30.91 -11.56 66.55
CA ALA A 494 -32.09 -11.15 67.32
C ALA A 494 -31.96 -9.81 68.08
N ALA A 495 -30.84 -9.08 67.95
CA ALA A 495 -30.59 -7.84 68.69
C ALA A 495 -30.73 -6.55 67.87
N GLY A 496 -31.39 -6.59 66.70
CA GLY A 496 -31.55 -5.45 65.80
C GLY A 496 -32.99 -5.20 65.38
N GLY A 497 -33.88 -4.95 66.35
CA GLY A 497 -35.19 -4.38 66.04
C GLY A 497 -35.04 -2.91 65.66
N LEU A 498 -35.55 -2.53 64.49
CA LEU A 498 -36.36 -1.33 64.22
C LEU A 498 -36.55 -1.10 62.72
N GLY A 499 -37.80 -0.83 62.32
CA GLY A 499 -38.13 -0.05 61.13
C GLY A 499 -38.55 -0.88 59.92
N GLY A 500 -39.86 -1.06 59.75
CA GLY A 500 -40.43 -1.71 58.58
C GLY A 500 -40.25 -0.94 57.29
N MET A 501 -40.17 -1.66 56.18
CA MET A 501 -40.70 -1.26 54.88
C MET A 501 -41.15 -2.51 54.12
N SER A 502 -42.39 -2.48 53.64
CA SER A 502 -42.99 -3.46 52.73
C SER A 502 -42.26 -3.42 51.38
N GLY A 503 -41.42 -4.42 51.11
CA GLY A 503 -40.80 -4.62 49.79
C GLY A 503 -41.64 -5.54 48.92
N GLN A 504 -42.04 -5.05 47.74
CA GLN A 504 -42.65 -5.85 46.67
C GLN A 504 -41.72 -7.00 46.21
N PRO A 505 -42.27 -8.11 45.72
CA PRO A 505 -41.46 -9.17 45.10
C PRO A 505 -40.84 -8.65 43.78
N PRO A 506 -39.64 -9.13 43.41
CA PRO A 506 -38.95 -8.68 42.20
C PRO A 506 -39.72 -9.14 40.96
N LEU A 507 -39.96 -8.20 40.04
CA LEU A 507 -40.49 -8.45 38.72
C LEU A 507 -39.50 -9.33 37.94
N SER A 508 -39.88 -10.59 37.72
CA SER A 508 -39.25 -11.47 36.76
C SER A 508 -39.54 -10.97 35.34
N LEU A 509 -38.51 -10.44 34.67
CA LEU A 509 -38.57 -10.15 33.24
C LEU A 509 -38.63 -11.47 32.45
N PRO A 510 -39.68 -11.71 31.64
CA PRO A 510 -39.76 -12.93 30.85
C PRO A 510 -38.74 -12.86 29.71
N LEU A 511 -37.75 -13.75 29.72
CA LEU A 511 -36.97 -14.03 28.52
C LEU A 511 -37.91 -14.59 27.44
N PRO A 512 -37.79 -14.16 26.17
CA PRO A 512 -38.61 -14.68 25.09
C PRO A 512 -38.36 -16.19 24.91
N PRO A 513 -39.42 -17.00 24.69
CA PRO A 513 -39.27 -18.43 24.57
C PRO A 513 -38.45 -18.78 23.32
N PRO A 514 -37.47 -19.70 23.43
CA PRO A 514 -36.58 -20.08 22.32
C PRO A 514 -37.31 -20.60 21.06
N GLN A 515 -38.59 -20.97 21.18
CA GLN A 515 -39.42 -21.46 20.08
C GLN A 515 -39.67 -20.40 18.99
N LEU A 516 -39.76 -19.11 19.31
CA LEU A 516 -40.13 -18.08 18.32
C LEU A 516 -38.96 -17.77 17.36
N LEU A 517 -37.73 -17.85 17.86
CA LEU A 517 -36.50 -17.74 17.07
C LEU A 517 -36.31 -18.98 16.18
N GLN A 518 -36.60 -20.16 16.73
CA GLN A 518 -36.55 -21.43 16.00
C GLN A 518 -37.58 -21.50 14.85
N GLN A 519 -38.77 -20.90 15.05
CA GLN A 519 -39.81 -20.83 14.02
C GLN A 519 -39.43 -19.89 12.87
N ARG A 520 -38.83 -18.72 13.16
CA ARG A 520 -38.30 -17.80 12.13
C ARG A 520 -37.15 -18.43 11.34
N GLN A 521 -36.30 -19.23 11.97
CA GLN A 521 -35.20 -19.92 11.30
C GLN A 521 -35.66 -21.04 10.38
N ARG A 522 -36.72 -21.78 10.74
CA ARG A 522 -37.30 -22.82 9.86
C ARG A 522 -37.87 -22.22 8.56
N GLN A 523 -38.38 -21.00 8.59
CA GLN A 523 -38.90 -20.32 7.40
C GLN A 523 -37.80 -19.90 6.40
N LEU A 524 -36.54 -19.76 6.83
CA LEU A 524 -35.41 -19.37 5.97
C LEU A 524 -34.70 -20.55 5.29
N VAL A 525 -35.00 -21.79 5.68
CA VAL A 525 -34.30 -23.01 5.23
C VAL A 525 -35.12 -23.81 4.20
N SER A 526 -36.40 -23.49 4.00
CA SER A 526 -37.23 -24.17 2.99
C SER A 526 -36.90 -23.66 1.58
N PRO A 527 -36.48 -24.52 0.63
CA PRO A 527 -36.39 -24.12 -0.78
C PRO A 527 -37.80 -23.82 -1.33
N PRO A 528 -37.94 -22.88 -2.29
CA PRO A 528 -39.22 -22.68 -2.95
C PRO A 528 -39.56 -23.94 -3.75
N ALA A 529 -40.79 -24.44 -3.58
CA ALA A 529 -41.32 -25.52 -4.39
C ALA A 529 -41.41 -25.04 -5.85
N GLU A 530 -40.62 -25.64 -6.74
CA GLU A 530 -40.69 -25.42 -8.18
C GLU A 530 -42.02 -25.97 -8.72
N ASN A 531 -42.86 -25.07 -9.22
CA ASN A 531 -43.91 -25.40 -10.17
C ASN A 531 -44.02 -24.24 -11.16
N VAL A 532 -43.16 -24.25 -12.18
CA VAL A 532 -43.30 -23.39 -13.36
C VAL A 532 -43.12 -24.26 -14.60
N THR A 533 -44.25 -24.59 -15.22
CA THR A 533 -44.32 -25.19 -16.55
C THR A 533 -43.96 -24.10 -17.57
N ILE A 534 -42.76 -24.17 -18.18
CA ILE A 534 -42.38 -23.30 -19.29
C ILE A 534 -42.67 -24.03 -20.61
N GLY A 535 -43.62 -23.49 -21.36
CA GLY A 535 -43.95 -23.92 -22.71
C GLY A 535 -42.83 -23.59 -23.70
N LEU A 536 -42.45 -24.59 -24.48
CA LEU A 536 -41.54 -24.47 -25.62
C LEU A 536 -42.26 -23.77 -26.78
N CYS A 537 -41.70 -22.66 -27.26
CA CYS A 537 -41.93 -22.15 -28.60
C CYS A 537 -40.59 -21.74 -29.21
N SER A 538 -40.14 -22.51 -30.19
CA SER A 538 -39.08 -22.12 -31.13
C SER A 538 -39.63 -21.07 -32.11
N PRO A 539 -38.74 -20.25 -32.70
CA PRO A 539 -38.69 -20.30 -34.16
C PRO A 539 -37.26 -20.32 -34.73
N SER A 540 -37.14 -20.97 -35.88
CA SER A 540 -35.97 -21.02 -36.75
C SER A 540 -36.06 -19.96 -37.87
N LEU A 541 -34.90 -19.47 -38.32
CA LEU A 541 -34.56 -18.99 -39.68
C LEU A 541 -35.36 -17.75 -40.19
N ASP A 542 -34.85 -16.77 -40.94
CA ASP A 542 -33.71 -16.71 -41.85
C ASP A 542 -33.35 -15.23 -42.19
N MET A 543 -32.11 -15.04 -42.68
CA MET A 543 -31.64 -14.13 -43.74
C MET A 543 -31.83 -12.58 -43.75
N ALA A 544 -30.66 -11.93 -43.94
CA ALA A 544 -30.34 -10.83 -44.87
C ALA A 544 -30.75 -9.36 -44.55
N GLY A 545 -29.80 -8.44 -44.80
CA GLY A 545 -30.11 -7.05 -45.12
C GLY A 545 -29.07 -6.02 -44.70
N CYS A 546 -28.38 -5.44 -45.70
CA CYS A 546 -27.47 -4.29 -45.63
C CYS A 546 -28.08 -3.05 -44.93
N GLY A 547 -27.22 -2.17 -44.40
CA GLY A 547 -27.63 -0.86 -43.90
C GLY A 547 -26.46 0.01 -43.47
N ASP A 548 -25.80 0.58 -44.47
CA ASP A 548 -24.79 1.63 -44.38
C ASP A 548 -25.44 2.95 -43.93
N SER A 549 -24.89 3.64 -42.93
CA SER A 549 -25.10 5.08 -42.74
C SER A 549 -24.10 5.64 -41.73
N GLY A 550 -23.17 6.45 -42.26
CA GLY A 550 -22.22 7.22 -41.49
C GLY A 550 -22.86 8.32 -40.65
N GLY A 551 -22.21 8.60 -39.52
CA GLY A 551 -22.49 9.74 -38.67
C GLY A 551 -21.17 10.39 -38.26
N GLN A 552 -20.80 11.46 -38.96
CA GLN A 552 -19.80 12.44 -38.51
C GLN A 552 -20.33 13.14 -37.25
N VAL A 553 -19.54 13.22 -36.18
CA VAL A 553 -19.68 14.29 -35.18
C VAL A 553 -18.31 14.83 -34.80
N ALA A 554 -18.26 16.17 -34.80
CA ALA A 554 -17.15 17.09 -34.74
C ALA A 554 -16.19 16.93 -33.55
N ALA A 555 -14.93 17.28 -33.85
CA ALA A 555 -13.89 17.60 -32.89
C ALA A 555 -14.19 18.92 -32.16
N ALA A 556 -13.94 18.95 -30.85
CA ALA A 556 -13.87 20.16 -30.06
C ALA A 556 -12.48 20.25 -29.41
N GLU A 557 -11.71 21.28 -29.78
CA GLU A 557 -10.47 21.68 -29.10
C GLU A 557 -10.78 22.62 -27.92
N PRO A 558 -9.86 22.73 -26.92
CA PRO A 558 -10.16 23.26 -25.60
C PRO A 558 -9.87 24.76 -25.47
N HIS A 559 -10.78 25.48 -24.81
CA HIS A 559 -10.54 26.84 -24.34
C HIS A 559 -9.75 26.83 -23.03
N GLY A 560 -8.56 27.43 -23.06
CA GLY A 560 -7.78 27.80 -21.88
C GLY A 560 -8.34 29.03 -21.18
N GLY A 561 -8.37 28.98 -19.85
CA GLY A 561 -8.68 30.10 -18.96
C GLY A 561 -7.64 30.19 -17.83
N PRO A 562 -7.43 31.38 -17.23
CA PRO A 562 -6.15 31.77 -16.64
C PRO A 562 -6.03 31.44 -15.15
N TRP A 563 -4.77 31.27 -14.72
CA TRP A 563 -4.32 31.10 -13.36
C TRP A 563 -4.59 32.35 -12.50
N VAL A 564 -5.13 32.13 -11.30
CA VAL A 564 -5.27 33.15 -10.24
C VAL A 564 -4.15 32.94 -9.21
N GLU A 565 -3.30 33.95 -9.05
CA GLU A 565 -2.32 34.08 -7.96
C GLU A 565 -3.01 34.57 -6.67
N GLY A 566 -2.48 34.16 -5.52
CA GLY A 566 -2.56 34.97 -4.31
C GLY A 566 -2.88 34.21 -3.03
N TRP A 567 -1.86 33.64 -2.36
CA TRP A 567 -1.91 33.38 -0.92
C TRP A 567 -0.57 33.77 -0.28
N ASP A 568 -0.62 34.91 0.41
CA ASP A 568 0.45 35.55 1.16
C ASP A 568 0.43 34.98 2.60
N TRP A 569 1.57 34.49 3.08
CA TRP A 569 1.75 34.10 4.49
C TRP A 569 3.02 34.77 5.03
N SER A 570 2.82 35.82 5.80
CA SER A 570 3.82 36.36 6.72
C SER A 570 3.22 36.44 8.12
N GLY A 571 3.79 35.73 9.09
CA GLY A 571 3.43 35.95 10.48
C GLY A 571 3.95 34.89 11.43
N TYR A 572 5.23 34.94 11.78
CA TYR A 572 5.68 34.54 13.12
C TYR A 572 6.79 35.50 13.56
N PRO A 573 6.66 36.14 14.74
CA PRO A 573 7.77 36.85 15.34
C PRO A 573 8.65 35.86 16.10
N GLY A 574 9.96 36.03 15.94
CA GLY A 574 10.95 35.42 16.81
C GLY A 574 11.24 36.27 18.05
N GLY A 575 11.71 35.58 19.09
CA GLY A 575 12.25 36.13 20.34
C GLY A 575 11.62 35.42 21.54
N GLY A 576 12.30 34.83 22.50
CA GLY A 576 13.71 34.80 22.87
C GLY A 576 13.78 34.72 24.41
N GLY A 577 14.45 33.68 24.95
CA GLY A 577 15.03 33.68 26.30
C GLY A 577 14.16 33.26 27.49
N GLY A 578 14.64 32.24 28.22
CA GLY A 578 14.79 32.31 29.68
C GLY A 578 13.81 31.54 30.58
N ALA A 579 14.39 30.57 31.32
CA ALA A 579 14.09 30.14 32.69
C ALA A 579 12.89 29.20 32.98
N ASP A 580 13.26 28.16 33.74
CA ASP A 580 12.53 27.22 34.60
C ASP A 580 11.04 27.45 34.84
N GLY A 581 10.26 26.38 34.69
CA GLY A 581 8.87 26.35 35.15
C GLY A 581 8.10 25.13 34.66
N ASP A 582 8.09 24.11 35.51
CA ASP A 582 7.09 23.04 35.65
C ASP A 582 5.69 23.39 35.08
N ARG A 583 5.20 22.60 34.09
CA ARG A 583 3.79 22.18 33.93
C ARG A 583 3.47 21.45 32.61
N THR A 584 2.79 20.31 32.78
CA THR A 584 1.70 19.74 31.98
C THR A 584 1.82 19.72 30.45
N ALA A 585 1.98 18.51 29.92
CA ALA A 585 1.79 18.17 28.51
C ALA A 585 0.36 18.51 28.04
N LEU A 586 0.28 19.33 26.99
CA LEU A 586 -0.90 19.53 26.18
C LEU A 586 -0.58 19.03 24.77
N ASP A 587 -1.51 18.23 24.26
CA ASP A 587 -1.54 17.61 22.94
C ASP A 587 -1.42 18.63 21.80
N CYS A 588 -0.59 18.30 20.81
CA CYS A 588 -0.54 18.97 19.51
C CYS A 588 -0.85 17.94 18.42
N ASP A 589 -2.12 17.61 18.27
CA ASP A 589 -2.64 16.73 17.23
C ASP A 589 -3.72 17.49 16.44
N THR A 590 -3.33 18.43 15.56
CA THR A 590 -4.21 18.96 14.49
C THR A 590 -3.43 19.84 13.51
N ASP A 591 -3.51 19.50 12.23
CA ASP A 591 -3.37 20.36 11.02
C ASP A 591 -2.60 19.71 9.86
N MET A 592 -3.01 18.49 9.49
CA MET A 592 -2.74 17.92 8.17
C MET A 592 -3.95 17.12 7.62
N ALA A 593 -5.14 17.67 7.78
CA ALA A 593 -6.35 17.11 7.20
C ALA A 593 -7.24 18.24 6.71
N LEU A 594 -7.05 18.70 5.47
CA LEU A 594 -8.05 19.44 4.67
C LEU A 594 -7.46 19.75 3.29
N ALA A 595 -7.47 18.77 2.39
CA ALA A 595 -7.40 18.99 0.94
C ALA A 595 -7.72 17.72 0.14
N LEU A 596 -8.79 16.99 0.50
CA LEU A 596 -9.40 15.95 -0.36
C LEU A 596 -10.88 15.85 0.00
N LYS A 597 -11.69 16.76 -0.55
CA LYS A 597 -13.14 16.59 -0.66
C LYS A 597 -13.53 17.07 -2.05
N GLU A 598 -14.40 16.31 -2.69
CA GLU A 598 -14.95 16.50 -4.05
C GLU A 598 -14.14 15.83 -5.18
N GLU A 599 -14.36 14.53 -5.35
CA GLU A 599 -14.96 13.96 -6.57
C GLU A 599 -15.45 12.53 -6.24
N GLU A 600 -16.69 12.46 -5.74
CA GLU A 600 -17.40 11.19 -5.51
C GLU A 600 -17.90 10.65 -6.85
N GLY A 601 -17.37 9.49 -7.25
CA GLY A 601 -17.74 8.91 -8.54
C GLY A 601 -17.37 7.45 -8.79
N THR A 602 -16.97 6.64 -7.81
CA THR A 602 -17.05 5.16 -7.88
C THR A 602 -16.94 4.57 -6.47
N GLY A 603 -18.02 3.97 -5.98
CA GLY A 603 -18.13 3.43 -4.62
C GLY A 603 -17.19 2.26 -4.32
N TYR A 604 -16.24 2.49 -3.43
CA TYR A 604 -15.70 1.50 -2.50
C TYR A 604 -15.82 2.12 -1.10
N ASP A 605 -16.90 1.81 -0.38
CA ASP A 605 -17.04 2.16 1.04
C ASP A 605 -16.26 1.14 1.89
N GLU A 606 -15.06 1.53 2.32
CA GLU A 606 -14.46 0.98 3.54
C GLU A 606 -15.01 1.80 4.72
N GLY A 607 -16.10 1.31 5.31
CA GLY A 607 -16.73 1.91 6.48
C GLY A 607 -15.82 1.87 7.71
N SER A 608 -15.44 3.04 8.19
CA SER A 608 -14.85 3.31 9.49
C SER A 608 -15.84 2.92 10.62
N MET A 609 -15.43 1.99 11.50
CA MET A 609 -16.09 1.75 12.78
C MET A 609 -15.73 2.89 13.74
N PHE A 610 -16.66 3.78 14.06
CA PHE A 610 -16.85 4.37 15.40
C PHE A 610 -18.18 5.14 15.39
N GLY A 611 -19.09 4.81 16.31
CA GLY A 611 -20.40 5.46 16.41
C GLY A 611 -21.20 4.93 17.59
N CYS A 612 -20.92 5.50 18.76
CA CYS A 612 -21.59 5.25 20.03
C CYS A 612 -23.10 5.55 19.93
N GLY A 613 -23.92 4.73 20.57
CA GLY A 613 -25.37 4.87 20.60
C GLY A 613 -25.83 6.10 21.38
N SER A 614 -26.86 6.76 20.85
CA SER A 614 -27.80 7.60 21.60
C SER A 614 -29.09 7.71 20.81
N ARG A 615 -30.04 6.83 21.13
CA ARG A 615 -31.49 7.12 21.18
C ARG A 615 -32.22 5.96 21.85
#